data_AF-A0A423ET00-F1
#
_entry.id   AF-A0A423ET00-F1
#
_cell.length_a   1.000
_cell.length_b   1.000
_cell.length_c   1.000
_cell.angle_alpha   90.00
_cell.angle_beta   90.00
_cell.angle_gamma   90.00
#
_symmetry.space_group_name_H-M   'P 1'
#
loop_
_entity.id
_entity.type
_entity.pdbx_description
1 polymer ?
#
loop_
_entity_poly.entity_id
_entity_poly.type
_entity_poly.pdbx_seq_one_letter_code
_entity_poly.pdbx_strand_id
1 'polypeptide(L)'
;MSLRLRLTFKLGAAFVLIWALAAAWMLNDLRNQMMFSLDQRLVASARMVAGLTEQMPGLASVSGGAHLRTEQLNVPGGMACQVSSLRGEILARSHTTPEEGLESRKSGFRDQVIDGVGWRSFTLSRGDLLITTADRQVEREALNLSILLAASVPVGVALLGCLCLLWLGIGQSLVPLNRMRDALMRRSADSLEPLQIHPLPSELKPLLDTQNQLLQRIAKTIERERRLTGDAAHELRSPLTAIKTHLQVARMTEGAARDQSLAHAEEGADRLHRTLEQLLLLARVEGNLSFDDGLHSTAEEVARLAIQDANAGDNRRIDLILPDNLSATPVEMPVGLAVAALRNLLDNALRHTPADTRVELSVLTATDNVVFRVRDHGKQ
;
A
#
# COMPACT_ATOMS: atom_id res chain seq x y z
N MET A 1 -12.76 -5.50 -12.43
CA MET A 1 -11.50 -4.97 -13.02
C MET A 1 -10.35 -5.37 -12.11
N SER A 2 -9.40 -6.19 -12.58
CA SER A 2 -8.28 -6.68 -11.75
C SER A 2 -7.33 -5.54 -11.36
N LEU A 3 -6.64 -5.67 -10.22
CA LEU A 3 -5.63 -4.71 -9.77
C LEU A 3 -4.53 -4.51 -10.83
N ARG A 4 -4.15 -5.60 -11.51
CA ARG A 4 -3.25 -5.61 -12.67
C ARG A 4 -3.73 -4.65 -13.75
N LEU A 5 -4.98 -4.78 -14.20
CA LEU A 5 -5.52 -3.98 -15.31
C LEU A 5 -5.62 -2.49 -14.95
N ARG A 6 -5.97 -2.17 -13.69
CA ARG A 6 -5.99 -0.78 -13.20
C ARG A 6 -4.60 -0.17 -13.15
N LEU A 7 -3.60 -0.90 -12.64
CA LEU A 7 -2.21 -0.43 -12.57
C LEU A 7 -1.61 -0.26 -13.96
N THR A 8 -1.75 -1.25 -14.85
CA THR A 8 -1.25 -1.17 -16.22
C THR A 8 -1.89 0.00 -16.97
N PHE A 9 -3.19 0.25 -16.78
CA PHE A 9 -3.88 1.36 -17.44
C PHE A 9 -3.39 2.72 -16.92
N LYS A 10 -3.32 2.92 -15.59
CA LYS A 10 -2.88 4.20 -15.01
C LYS A 10 -1.43 4.52 -15.34
N LEU A 11 -0.52 3.57 -15.10
CA LEU A 11 0.92 3.75 -15.38
C LEU A 11 1.17 3.85 -16.89
N GLY A 12 0.52 2.99 -17.68
CA GLY A 12 0.62 3.03 -19.14
C GLY A 12 0.13 4.36 -19.72
N ALA A 13 -1.02 4.87 -19.27
CA ALA A 13 -1.56 6.15 -19.73
C ALA A 13 -0.65 7.33 -19.36
N ALA A 14 -0.12 7.38 -18.13
CA ALA A 14 0.82 8.41 -17.72
C ALA A 14 2.12 8.35 -18.54
N PHE A 15 2.62 7.14 -18.78
CA PHE A 15 3.84 6.93 -19.57
C PHE A 15 3.65 7.36 -21.03
N VAL A 16 2.53 6.98 -21.65
CA VAL A 16 2.15 7.40 -23.02
C VAL A 16 2.03 8.92 -23.11
N LEU A 17 1.43 9.56 -22.10
CA LEU A 17 1.28 11.03 -22.07
C LEU A 17 2.64 11.73 -22.02
N ILE A 18 3.54 11.29 -21.13
CA ILE A 18 4.91 11.84 -21.03
C ILE A 18 5.67 11.62 -22.34
N TRP A 19 5.60 10.42 -22.92
CA TRP A 19 6.24 10.10 -24.20
C TRP A 19 5.69 10.94 -25.35
N ALA A 20 4.38 11.13 -25.41
CA ALA A 20 3.75 11.97 -26.43
C ALA A 20 4.21 13.43 -26.31
N LEU A 21 4.31 13.95 -25.09
CA LEU A 21 4.77 15.32 -24.84
C LEU A 21 6.25 15.48 -25.20
N ALA A 22 7.10 14.51 -24.83
CA ALA A 22 8.51 14.49 -25.20
C ALA A 22 8.70 14.38 -26.72
N ALA A 23 7.95 13.51 -27.39
CA ALA A 23 7.97 13.36 -28.84
C ALA A 23 7.52 14.63 -29.56
N ALA A 24 6.45 15.28 -29.09
CA ALA A 24 5.97 16.54 -29.65
C ALA A 24 6.99 17.67 -29.46
N TRP A 25 7.62 17.76 -28.29
CA TRP A 25 8.69 18.72 -28.03
C TRP A 25 9.90 18.50 -28.93
N MET A 26 10.38 17.25 -29.06
CA MET A 26 11.50 16.87 -29.92
C MET A 26 11.21 17.21 -31.39
N LEU A 27 10.01 16.92 -31.87
CA LEU A 27 9.61 17.21 -33.25
C LEU A 27 9.59 18.71 -33.54
N ASN A 28 9.09 19.50 -32.58
CA ASN A 28 9.05 20.95 -32.68
C ASN A 28 10.46 21.56 -32.63
N ASP A 29 11.33 21.05 -31.75
CA ASP A 29 12.73 21.48 -31.64
C ASP A 29 13.51 21.17 -32.93
N LEU A 30 13.42 19.94 -33.43
CA LEU A 30 14.04 19.55 -34.71
C LEU A 30 13.57 20.44 -35.86
N ARG A 31 12.27 20.75 -35.93
CA ARG A 31 11.71 21.65 -36.94
C ARG A 31 12.30 23.06 -36.82
N ASN A 32 12.42 23.59 -35.60
CA ASN A 32 12.94 24.93 -35.35
C ASN A 32 14.44 25.02 -35.67
N GLN A 33 15.23 24.01 -35.28
CA GLN A 33 16.66 23.94 -35.60
C GLN A 33 16.90 23.84 -37.11
N MET A 34 16.10 23.03 -37.81
CA MET A 34 16.17 22.90 -39.26
C MET A 34 15.89 24.24 -39.93
N MET A 35 14.81 24.94 -39.56
CA MET A 35 14.47 26.25 -40.11
C MET A 35 15.58 27.28 -39.86
N PHE A 36 16.14 27.32 -38.64
CA PHE A 36 17.24 28.21 -38.30
C PHE A 36 18.50 27.94 -39.14
N SER A 37 18.86 26.67 -39.34
CA SER A 37 20.02 26.30 -40.16
C SER A 37 19.86 26.71 -41.63
N LEU A 38 18.64 26.65 -42.16
CA LEU A 38 18.34 27.04 -43.53
C LEU A 38 18.36 28.56 -43.69
N ASP A 39 17.81 29.30 -42.72
CA ASP A 39 17.88 30.75 -42.69
C ASP A 39 19.35 31.24 -42.59
N GLN A 40 20.20 30.55 -41.83
CA GLN A 40 21.64 30.84 -41.77
C GLN A 40 22.34 30.64 -43.12
N ARG A 41 21.95 29.63 -43.90
CA ARG A 41 22.50 29.41 -45.26
C ARG A 41 22.18 30.57 -46.19
N LEU A 42 20.97 31.14 -46.12
CA LEU A 42 20.57 32.32 -46.90
C LEU A 42 21.38 33.56 -46.54
N VAL A 43 21.61 33.79 -45.25
CA VAL A 43 22.44 34.92 -44.78
C VAL A 43 23.89 34.75 -45.22
N ALA A 44 24.44 33.54 -45.10
CA ALA A 44 25.81 33.23 -45.48
C ALA A 44 26.04 33.42 -46.98
N SER A 45 25.10 32.96 -47.82
CA SER A 45 25.18 33.15 -49.28
C SER A 45 25.05 34.62 -49.66
N ALA A 46 24.13 35.38 -49.05
CA ALA A 46 24.01 36.81 -49.32
C ALA A 46 25.28 37.59 -48.94
N ARG A 47 25.91 37.26 -47.81
CA ARG A 47 27.19 37.86 -47.38
C ARG A 47 28.35 37.47 -48.29
N MET A 48 28.41 36.23 -48.76
CA MET A 48 29.43 35.78 -49.71
C MET A 48 29.34 36.57 -51.01
N VAL A 49 28.13 36.68 -51.57
CA VAL A 49 27.89 37.47 -52.79
C VAL A 49 28.24 38.95 -52.54
N ALA A 50 27.87 39.51 -51.39
CA ALA A 50 28.21 40.88 -51.03
C ALA A 50 29.73 41.12 -50.91
N GLY A 51 30.50 40.13 -50.47
CA GLY A 51 31.96 40.21 -50.44
C GLY A 51 32.58 40.15 -51.83
N LEU A 52 32.05 39.30 -52.72
CA LEU A 52 32.49 39.20 -54.11
C LEU A 52 32.22 40.48 -54.90
N THR A 53 31.08 41.15 -54.65
CA THR A 53 30.77 42.43 -55.31
C THR A 53 31.69 43.57 -54.87
N GLU A 54 32.23 43.54 -53.64
CA GLU A 54 33.21 44.55 -53.18
C GLU A 54 34.59 44.35 -53.80
N GLN A 55 35.00 43.10 -54.06
CA GLN A 55 36.28 42.80 -54.68
C GLN A 55 36.32 43.13 -56.19
N MET A 56 35.16 43.36 -56.81
CA MET A 56 35.04 43.79 -58.21
C MET A 56 34.27 45.12 -58.32
N PRO A 57 34.94 46.29 -58.16
CA PRO A 57 34.29 47.60 -58.14
C PRO A 57 33.62 48.03 -59.47
N GLY A 58 33.82 47.27 -60.56
CA GLY A 58 33.27 47.57 -61.89
C GLY A 58 31.80 47.21 -62.09
N LEU A 59 31.15 46.56 -61.12
CA LEU A 59 29.75 46.11 -61.22
C LEU A 59 28.73 47.27 -61.17
N ALA A 60 29.07 48.38 -60.52
CA ALA A 60 28.15 49.50 -60.29
C ALA A 60 28.14 50.54 -61.43
N SER A 61 29.10 50.51 -62.37
CA SER A 61 29.30 51.58 -63.35
C SER A 61 28.87 51.24 -64.79
N VAL A 62 28.15 50.12 -65.02
CA VAL A 62 27.64 49.79 -66.35
C VAL A 62 26.19 50.23 -66.49
N SER A 63 25.98 51.53 -66.73
CA SER A 63 24.69 52.12 -67.10
C SER A 63 24.28 51.81 -68.55
N GLY A 64 24.58 50.60 -69.03
CA GLY A 64 24.40 50.22 -70.43
C GLY A 64 24.58 48.73 -70.67
N GLY A 65 23.51 47.95 -70.48
CA GLY A 65 23.24 46.73 -71.24
C GLY A 65 24.22 45.55 -71.19
N ALA A 66 25.19 45.50 -70.27
CA ALA A 66 26.02 44.30 -70.09
C ALA A 66 25.41 43.39 -69.02
N HIS A 67 24.53 42.48 -69.43
CA HIS A 67 24.11 41.37 -68.58
C HIS A 67 25.34 40.53 -68.21
N LEU A 68 25.79 40.56 -66.95
CA LEU A 68 26.77 39.60 -66.47
C LEU A 68 26.20 38.20 -66.62
N ARG A 69 26.82 37.41 -67.50
CA ARG A 69 26.47 36.01 -67.75
C ARG A 69 26.83 35.16 -66.53
N THR A 70 25.80 34.75 -65.80
CA THR A 70 25.48 33.44 -65.19
C THR A 70 26.56 32.42 -64.79
N GLU A 71 27.82 32.48 -65.23
CA GLU A 71 28.86 31.46 -64.93
C GLU A 71 29.68 31.74 -63.66
N GLN A 72 29.70 32.98 -63.15
CA GLN A 72 30.51 33.35 -61.97
C GLN A 72 29.78 33.20 -60.62
N LEU A 73 28.45 33.10 -60.62
CA LEU A 73 27.63 32.88 -59.42
C LEU A 73 27.27 31.39 -59.31
N ASN A 74 28.26 30.56 -58.97
CA ASN A 74 28.03 29.15 -58.70
C ASN A 74 27.36 28.97 -57.32
N VAL A 75 26.06 29.19 -57.27
CA VAL A 75 25.24 28.97 -56.08
C VAL A 75 24.86 27.49 -56.04
N PRO A 76 24.99 26.79 -54.89
CA PRO A 76 24.59 25.39 -54.77
C PRO A 76 23.14 25.17 -55.20
N GLY A 77 22.87 24.03 -55.86
CA GLY A 77 21.56 23.72 -56.46
C GLY A 77 20.39 23.93 -55.49
N GLY A 78 19.31 24.54 -55.99
CA GLY A 78 18.09 24.86 -55.22
C GLY A 78 17.99 26.32 -54.74
N MET A 79 19.09 27.07 -54.69
CA MET A 79 19.10 28.48 -54.29
C MET A 79 19.17 29.43 -55.49
N ALA A 80 18.42 30.54 -55.42
CA ALA A 80 18.45 31.64 -56.37
C ALA A 80 19.15 32.87 -55.75
N CYS A 81 19.84 33.66 -56.58
CA CYS A 81 20.49 34.89 -56.15
C CYS A 81 20.25 36.00 -57.17
N GLN A 82 19.84 37.17 -56.70
CA GLN A 82 19.62 38.36 -57.49
C GLN A 82 20.32 39.56 -56.85
N VAL A 83 21.06 40.32 -57.65
CA VAL A 83 21.63 41.61 -57.26
C VAL A 83 20.88 42.70 -58.00
N SER A 84 20.28 43.63 -57.28
CA SER A 84 19.55 44.78 -57.82
C SER A 84 20.08 46.10 -57.26
N SER A 85 19.85 47.19 -57.98
CA SER A 85 20.06 48.54 -57.47
C SER A 85 18.94 48.94 -56.50
N LEU A 86 19.18 49.93 -55.63
CA LEU A 86 18.13 50.57 -54.80
C LEU A 86 16.93 51.08 -55.62
N ARG A 87 17.11 51.35 -56.92
CA ARG A 87 16.05 51.75 -57.86
C ARG A 87 15.20 50.60 -58.40
N GLY A 88 15.56 49.35 -58.06
CA GLY A 88 14.86 48.13 -58.50
C GLY A 88 15.39 47.54 -59.81
N GLU A 89 16.42 48.12 -60.42
CA GLU A 89 17.05 47.56 -61.64
C GLU A 89 17.86 46.31 -61.30
N ILE A 90 17.67 45.22 -62.04
CA ILE A 90 18.37 43.95 -61.82
C ILE A 90 19.73 44.00 -62.52
N LEU A 91 20.80 43.90 -61.74
CA LEU A 91 22.19 43.98 -62.20
C LEU A 91 22.80 42.61 -62.48
N ALA A 92 22.44 41.60 -61.67
CA ALA A 92 22.87 40.21 -61.88
C ALA A 92 21.84 39.22 -61.33
N ARG A 93 21.75 38.03 -61.95
CA ARG A 93 20.89 36.92 -61.49
C ARG A 93 21.57 35.57 -61.68
N SER A 94 21.33 34.63 -60.76
CA SER A 94 21.75 33.23 -60.92
C SER A 94 20.83 32.49 -61.90
N HIS A 95 21.33 31.39 -62.49
CA HIS A 95 20.58 30.57 -63.46
C HIS A 95 19.28 29.97 -62.90
N THR A 96 19.19 29.85 -61.58
CA THR A 96 18.05 29.32 -60.82
C THR A 96 17.00 30.38 -60.43
N THR A 97 17.19 31.65 -60.80
CA THR A 97 16.29 32.75 -60.39
C THR A 97 15.03 32.78 -61.27
N PRO A 98 13.81 32.87 -60.68
CA PRO A 98 12.56 32.98 -61.44
C PRO A 98 12.54 34.18 -62.41
N GLU A 99 11.80 34.06 -63.52
CA GLU A 99 11.76 35.11 -64.56
C GLU A 99 11.05 36.38 -64.10
N GLU A 100 10.06 36.27 -63.21
CA GLU A 100 9.35 37.41 -62.59
C GLU A 100 10.23 38.23 -61.63
N GLY A 101 11.41 37.71 -61.24
CA GLY A 101 12.35 38.37 -60.33
C GLY A 101 11.97 38.23 -58.86
N LEU A 102 12.95 38.39 -57.97
CA LEU A 102 12.75 38.36 -56.52
C LEU A 102 12.42 39.77 -56.00
N GLU A 103 11.37 39.89 -55.17
CA GLU A 103 11.06 41.15 -54.49
C GLU A 103 12.17 41.54 -53.50
N SER A 104 12.84 42.66 -53.77
CA SER A 104 14.06 43.07 -53.05
C SER A 104 13.93 44.44 -52.35
N ARG A 105 12.73 45.05 -52.30
CA ARG A 105 12.56 46.43 -51.78
C ARG A 105 12.82 46.61 -50.28
N LYS A 106 12.83 45.54 -49.48
CA LYS A 106 13.08 45.61 -48.03
C LYS A 106 14.13 44.59 -47.62
N SER A 107 15.10 45.02 -46.81
CA SER A 107 16.11 44.14 -46.23
C SER A 107 15.49 43.25 -45.13
N GLY A 108 15.98 42.01 -45.02
CA GLY A 108 15.50 41.01 -44.06
C GLY A 108 14.96 39.75 -44.73
N PHE A 109 14.40 38.85 -43.91
CA PHE A 109 13.76 37.63 -44.37
C PHE A 109 12.33 37.89 -44.86
N ARG A 110 11.92 37.20 -45.93
CA ARG A 110 10.58 37.26 -46.50
C ARG A 110 10.17 35.91 -47.06
N ASP A 111 8.91 35.56 -46.88
CA ASP A 111 8.27 34.47 -47.63
C ASP A 111 7.55 35.08 -48.84
N GLN A 112 7.76 34.52 -50.02
CA GLN A 112 7.13 34.98 -51.26
C GLN A 112 6.76 33.78 -52.13
N VAL A 113 5.66 33.90 -52.85
CA VAL A 113 5.20 32.86 -53.80
C VAL A 113 5.46 33.38 -55.20
N ILE A 114 6.28 32.66 -55.98
CA ILE A 114 6.60 33.00 -57.36
C ILE A 114 6.31 31.76 -58.21
N ASP A 115 5.60 31.91 -59.33
CA ASP A 115 5.19 30.82 -60.21
C ASP A 115 4.43 29.68 -59.47
N GLY A 116 3.64 30.03 -58.44
CA GLY A 116 2.91 29.07 -57.60
C GLY A 116 3.77 28.26 -56.63
N VAL A 117 5.06 28.57 -56.51
CA VAL A 117 6.04 27.91 -55.64
C VAL A 117 6.41 28.84 -54.49
N GLY A 118 6.41 28.33 -53.25
CA GLY A 118 6.88 29.09 -52.08
C GLY A 118 8.40 29.22 -52.02
N TRP A 119 8.89 30.43 -51.78
CA TRP A 119 10.31 30.77 -51.62
C TRP A 119 10.54 31.54 -50.32
N ARG A 120 11.60 31.17 -49.59
CA ARG A 120 12.14 31.98 -48.48
C ARG A 120 13.29 32.82 -49.03
N SER A 121 13.16 34.14 -49.02
CA SER A 121 14.20 35.07 -49.47
C SER A 121 14.82 35.84 -48.30
N PHE A 122 16.09 36.21 -48.44
CA PHE A 122 16.82 37.10 -47.55
C PHE A 122 17.49 38.20 -48.36
N THR A 123 17.16 39.45 -48.04
CA THR A 123 17.70 40.61 -48.74
C THR A 123 18.67 41.39 -47.85
N LEU A 124 19.92 41.53 -48.29
CA LEU A 124 20.96 42.33 -47.66
C LEU A 124 21.16 43.63 -48.47
N SER A 125 21.07 44.78 -47.81
CA SER A 125 21.43 46.07 -48.41
C SER A 125 22.87 46.41 -48.07
N ARG A 126 23.68 46.72 -49.08
CA ARG A 126 25.09 47.11 -48.92
C ARG A 126 25.42 48.21 -49.94
N GLY A 127 25.52 49.45 -49.48
CA GLY A 127 25.66 50.62 -50.37
C GLY A 127 24.41 50.81 -51.24
N ASP A 128 24.61 51.03 -52.54
CA ASP A 128 23.52 51.20 -53.53
C ASP A 128 22.99 49.88 -54.11
N LEU A 129 23.43 48.74 -53.55
CA LEU A 129 23.09 47.40 -54.00
C LEU A 129 22.22 46.66 -52.98
N LEU A 130 21.25 45.92 -53.51
CA LEU A 130 20.37 44.98 -52.80
C LEU A 130 20.69 43.57 -53.29
N ILE A 131 21.13 42.71 -52.38
CA ILE A 131 21.51 41.33 -52.68
C ILE A 131 20.45 40.44 -52.06
N THR A 132 19.70 39.74 -52.90
CA THR A 132 18.59 38.88 -52.50
C THR A 132 18.94 37.43 -52.81
N THR A 133 19.03 36.61 -51.78
CA THR A 133 19.18 35.15 -51.92
C THR A 133 17.85 34.49 -51.57
N ALA A 134 17.47 33.44 -52.28
CA ALA A 134 16.22 32.73 -52.04
C ALA A 134 16.42 31.22 -52.14
N ASP A 135 15.66 30.47 -51.34
CA ASP A 135 15.67 29.01 -51.30
C ASP A 135 14.25 28.46 -51.50
N ARG A 136 14.11 27.41 -52.30
CA ARG A 136 12.82 26.86 -52.71
C ARG A 136 12.23 26.01 -51.56
N GLN A 137 11.01 26.33 -51.12
CA GLN A 137 10.39 25.61 -50.00
C GLN A 137 9.84 24.22 -50.39
N VAL A 138 9.60 23.93 -51.67
CA VAL A 138 8.91 22.71 -52.14
C VAL A 138 9.74 21.42 -52.00
N GLU A 139 11.07 21.48 -52.04
CA GLU A 139 11.93 20.32 -51.70
C GLU A 139 11.96 20.03 -50.19
N ARG A 140 11.49 20.96 -49.35
CA ARG A 140 11.43 20.78 -47.89
C ARG A 140 10.30 19.84 -47.46
N GLU A 141 9.21 19.74 -48.22
CA GLU A 141 8.05 18.91 -47.83
C GLU A 141 8.30 17.40 -47.97
N ALA A 142 9.01 16.96 -49.02
CA ALA A 142 9.37 15.56 -49.20
C ALA A 142 10.46 15.10 -48.22
N LEU A 143 11.40 15.99 -47.87
CA LEU A 143 12.39 15.75 -46.81
C LEU A 143 11.77 15.74 -45.41
N ASN A 144 10.72 16.53 -45.18
CA ASN A 144 10.02 16.53 -43.90
C ASN A 144 9.43 15.15 -43.58
N LEU A 145 8.77 14.46 -44.53
CA LEU A 145 8.16 13.16 -44.23
C LEU A 145 9.21 12.09 -43.88
N SER A 146 10.35 12.05 -44.59
CA SER A 146 11.41 11.06 -44.32
C SER A 146 12.13 11.32 -43.00
N ILE A 147 12.38 12.59 -42.66
CA ILE A 147 12.95 12.99 -41.35
C ILE A 147 11.96 12.73 -40.22
N LEU A 148 10.68 13.05 -40.42
CA LEU A 148 9.62 12.77 -39.45
C LEU A 148 9.49 11.27 -39.19
N LEU A 149 9.49 10.43 -40.24
CA LEU A 149 9.46 8.97 -40.10
C LEU A 149 10.74 8.45 -39.42
N ALA A 150 11.91 8.91 -39.82
CA ALA A 150 13.19 8.52 -39.21
C ALA A 150 13.29 8.90 -37.73
N ALA A 151 12.71 10.03 -37.32
CA ALA A 151 12.67 10.47 -35.93
C ALA A 151 11.56 9.76 -35.11
N SER A 152 10.41 9.48 -35.71
CA SER A 152 9.25 8.90 -35.00
C SER A 152 9.32 7.38 -34.85
N VAL A 153 9.94 6.65 -35.79
CA VAL A 153 10.06 5.18 -35.70
C VAL A 153 10.83 4.73 -34.44
N PRO A 154 12.03 5.25 -34.13
CA PRO A 154 12.75 4.87 -32.91
C PRO A 154 11.96 5.20 -31.63
N VAL A 155 11.27 6.34 -31.62
CA VAL A 155 10.44 6.78 -30.50
C VAL A 155 9.26 5.83 -30.29
N GLY A 156 8.57 5.43 -31.37
CA GLY A 156 7.46 4.48 -31.32
C GLY A 156 7.91 3.08 -30.87
N VAL A 157 9.04 2.59 -31.39
CA VAL A 157 9.62 1.29 -30.98
C VAL A 157 9.99 1.30 -29.50
N ALA A 158 10.64 2.36 -29.01
CA ALA A 158 10.99 2.52 -27.61
C ALA A 158 9.74 2.58 -26.71
N LEU A 159 8.70 3.32 -27.11
CA LEU A 159 7.42 3.37 -26.39
C LEU A 159 6.78 1.98 -26.27
N LEU A 160 6.67 1.24 -27.38
CA LEU A 160 6.10 -0.11 -27.38
C LEU A 160 6.93 -1.09 -26.54
N GLY A 161 8.25 -1.01 -26.62
CA GLY A 161 9.17 -1.80 -25.79
C GLY A 161 8.97 -1.54 -24.30
N CYS A 162 8.91 -0.27 -23.89
CA CYS A 162 8.66 0.12 -22.51
C CYS A 162 7.28 -0.33 -22.02
N LEU A 163 6.22 -0.21 -22.84
CA LEU A 163 4.89 -0.71 -22.49
C LEU A 163 4.87 -2.23 -22.31
N CYS A 164 5.59 -2.97 -23.16
CA CYS A 164 5.75 -4.41 -23.03
C CYS A 164 6.48 -4.79 -21.73
N LEU A 165 7.59 -4.12 -21.42
CA LEU A 165 8.34 -4.32 -20.17
C LEU A 165 7.49 -3.99 -18.94
N LEU A 166 6.71 -2.92 -18.99
CA LEU A 166 5.79 -2.52 -17.92
C LEU A 166 4.71 -3.59 -17.70
N TRP A 167 4.13 -4.11 -18.78
CA TRP A 167 3.13 -5.18 -18.72
C TRP A 167 3.70 -6.47 -18.10
N LEU A 168 4.92 -6.85 -18.48
CA LEU A 168 5.62 -8.02 -17.94
C LEU A 168 5.99 -7.81 -16.46
N GLY A 169 6.53 -6.64 -16.11
CA GLY A 169 6.95 -6.28 -14.75
C GLY A 169 5.79 -6.27 -13.76
N ILE A 170 4.66 -5.66 -14.11
CA ILE A 170 3.45 -5.67 -13.27
C ILE A 170 2.87 -7.10 -13.18
N GLY A 171 2.95 -7.87 -14.26
CA GLY A 171 2.51 -9.26 -14.26
C GLY A 171 3.28 -10.10 -13.24
N GLN A 172 4.62 -10.00 -13.26
CA GLN A 172 5.48 -10.74 -12.36
C GLN A 172 5.38 -10.26 -10.90
N SER A 173 5.25 -8.96 -10.66
CA SER A 173 5.17 -8.42 -9.29
C SER A 173 3.91 -8.85 -8.52
N LEU A 174 2.83 -9.21 -9.23
CA LEU A 174 1.58 -9.68 -8.64
C LEU A 174 1.51 -11.22 -8.48
N VAL A 175 2.45 -11.97 -9.05
CA VAL A 175 2.48 -13.45 -8.92
C VAL A 175 2.56 -13.91 -7.46
N PRO A 176 3.42 -13.35 -6.59
CA PRO A 176 3.50 -13.77 -5.19
C PRO A 176 2.18 -13.58 -4.43
N LEU A 177 1.43 -12.51 -4.74
CA LEU A 177 0.14 -12.24 -4.11
C LEU A 177 -0.91 -13.30 -4.50
N ASN A 178 -0.94 -13.70 -5.77
CA ASN A 178 -1.81 -14.79 -6.22
C ASN A 178 -1.43 -16.13 -5.59
N ARG A 179 -0.13 -16.41 -5.42
CA ARG A 179 0.32 -17.62 -4.71
C ARG A 179 -0.14 -17.62 -3.25
N MET A 180 -0.09 -16.48 -2.57
CA MET A 180 -0.59 -16.35 -1.19
C MET A 180 -2.09 -16.56 -1.10
N ARG A 181 -2.86 -15.97 -2.02
CA ARG A 181 -4.31 -16.22 -2.15
C ARG A 181 -4.59 -17.70 -2.35
N ASP A 182 -3.89 -18.35 -3.29
CA ASP A 182 -4.13 -19.75 -3.62
C ASP A 182 -3.74 -20.69 -2.46
N ALA A 183 -2.65 -20.37 -1.74
CA ALA A 183 -2.25 -21.09 -0.53
C ALA A 183 -3.31 -20.99 0.58
N LEU A 184 -3.94 -19.83 0.73
CA LEU A 184 -5.06 -19.64 1.66
C LEU A 184 -6.33 -20.36 1.20
N MET A 185 -6.67 -20.32 -0.09
CA MET A 185 -7.89 -20.94 -0.63
C MET A 185 -7.85 -22.47 -0.67
N ARG A 186 -6.67 -23.07 -0.87
CA ARG A 186 -6.52 -24.53 -0.89
C ARG A 186 -6.57 -25.16 0.50
N ARG A 187 -6.68 -24.32 1.53
CA ARG A 187 -6.56 -24.76 2.90
C ARG A 187 -7.91 -25.20 3.46
N SER A 188 -7.92 -26.36 4.11
CA SER A 188 -9.07 -26.80 4.91
C SER A 188 -9.22 -25.91 6.14
N ALA A 189 -10.46 -25.74 6.61
CA ALA A 189 -10.78 -24.96 7.80
C ALA A 189 -10.04 -25.44 9.06
N ASP A 190 -9.70 -26.74 9.11
CA ASP A 190 -9.03 -27.38 10.26
C ASP A 190 -7.49 -27.30 10.23
N SER A 191 -6.89 -26.84 9.13
CA SER A 191 -5.43 -26.77 9.02
C SER A 191 -4.90 -25.48 9.66
N LEU A 192 -4.15 -25.63 10.76
CA LEU A 192 -3.62 -24.53 11.57
C LEU A 192 -2.10 -24.35 11.49
N GLU A 193 -1.42 -25.11 10.62
CA GLU A 193 0.02 -24.97 10.38
C GLU A 193 0.39 -23.54 9.91
N PRO A 194 1.62 -23.06 10.12
CA PRO A 194 2.04 -21.78 9.56
C PRO A 194 2.12 -21.83 8.03
N LEU A 195 1.73 -20.73 7.38
CA LEU A 195 1.92 -20.52 5.95
C LEU A 195 3.42 -20.40 5.65
N GLN A 196 3.92 -21.28 4.78
CA GLN A 196 5.29 -21.26 4.29
C GLN A 196 5.27 -20.94 2.79
N ILE A 197 5.37 -19.65 2.45
CA ILE A 197 5.36 -19.19 1.05
C ILE A 197 6.74 -18.63 0.73
N HIS A 198 7.49 -19.34 -0.11
CA HIS A 198 8.81 -18.92 -0.57
C HIS A 198 8.94 -19.07 -2.08
N PRO A 199 9.61 -18.13 -2.79
CA PRO A 199 10.09 -16.83 -2.31
C PRO A 199 8.96 -15.79 -2.19
N LEU A 200 9.05 -14.90 -1.20
CA LEU A 200 8.10 -13.81 -0.96
C LEU A 200 8.85 -12.46 -0.90
N PRO A 201 8.35 -11.40 -1.58
CA PRO A 201 8.94 -10.07 -1.46
C PRO A 201 8.83 -9.51 -0.04
N SER A 202 9.77 -8.64 0.34
CA SER A 202 9.89 -8.08 1.70
C SER A 202 8.63 -7.35 2.19
N GLU A 203 7.89 -6.77 1.26
CA GLU A 203 6.66 -6.00 1.46
C GLU A 203 5.49 -6.88 1.91
N LEU A 204 5.50 -8.17 1.54
CA LEU A 204 4.45 -9.13 1.93
C LEU A 204 4.82 -9.95 3.17
N LYS A 205 6.06 -9.87 3.65
CA LYS A 205 6.52 -10.60 4.84
C LYS A 205 5.73 -10.22 6.11
N PRO A 206 5.48 -8.93 6.43
CA PRO A 206 4.68 -8.56 7.60
C PRO A 206 3.25 -9.11 7.56
N LEU A 207 2.66 -9.20 6.37
CA LEU A 207 1.32 -9.75 6.19
C LEU A 207 1.30 -11.27 6.45
N LEU A 208 2.31 -11.99 5.94
CA LEU A 208 2.51 -13.42 6.23
C LEU A 208 2.68 -13.66 7.73
N ASP A 209 3.53 -12.87 8.39
CA ASP A 209 3.81 -12.99 9.81
C ASP A 209 2.56 -12.73 10.66
N THR A 210 1.81 -11.67 10.36
CA THR A 210 0.55 -11.35 11.04
C THR A 210 -0.46 -12.49 10.90
N GLN A 211 -0.57 -13.06 9.70
CA GLN A 211 -1.50 -14.15 9.47
C GLN A 211 -1.07 -15.44 10.16
N ASN A 212 0.23 -15.74 10.21
CA ASN A 212 0.76 -16.86 10.97
C ASN A 212 0.56 -16.69 12.48
N GLN A 213 0.70 -15.48 13.02
CA GLN A 213 0.39 -15.19 14.42
C GLN A 213 -1.10 -15.43 14.72
N LEU A 214 -2.00 -15.02 13.84
CA LEU A 214 -3.44 -15.27 14.00
C LEU A 214 -3.76 -16.77 14.00
N LEU A 215 -3.18 -17.53 13.06
CA LEU A 215 -3.32 -18.99 13.01
C LEU A 215 -2.79 -19.65 14.30
N GLN A 216 -1.64 -19.22 14.79
CA GLN A 216 -1.08 -19.71 16.06
C GLN A 216 -1.98 -19.39 17.27
N ARG A 217 -2.61 -18.20 17.31
CA ARG A 217 -3.56 -17.85 18.37
C ARG A 217 -4.78 -18.75 18.32
N ILE A 218 -5.36 -18.96 17.14
CA ILE A 218 -6.50 -19.87 16.95
C ILE A 218 -6.13 -21.29 17.38
N ALA A 219 -4.96 -21.78 16.98
CA ALA A 219 -4.49 -23.12 17.35
C ALA A 219 -4.37 -23.30 18.87
N LYS A 220 -3.82 -22.30 19.56
CA LYS A 220 -3.74 -22.30 21.03
C LYS A 220 -5.12 -22.29 21.68
N THR A 221 -6.08 -21.54 21.13
CA THR A 221 -7.45 -21.50 21.66
C THR A 221 -8.15 -22.84 21.51
N ILE A 222 -8.09 -23.47 20.33
CA ILE A 222 -8.70 -24.79 20.09
C ILE A 222 -8.07 -25.87 20.97
N GLU A 223 -6.75 -25.86 21.15
CA GLU A 223 -6.06 -26.82 22.02
C GLU A 223 -6.48 -26.67 23.48
N ARG A 224 -6.70 -25.43 23.96
CA ARG A 224 -7.22 -25.18 25.30
C ARG A 224 -8.66 -25.70 25.46
N GLU A 225 -9.53 -25.41 24.51
CA GLU A 225 -10.93 -25.87 24.52
C GLU A 225 -11.00 -27.41 24.52
N ARG A 226 -10.16 -28.07 23.70
CA ARG A 226 -10.09 -29.53 23.63
C ARG A 226 -9.61 -30.15 24.94
N ARG A 227 -8.60 -29.54 25.58
CA ARG A 227 -8.10 -29.97 26.89
C ARG A 227 -9.17 -29.79 27.97
N LEU A 228 -9.81 -28.62 28.03
CA LEU A 228 -10.89 -28.34 28.96
C LEU A 228 -12.02 -29.36 28.84
N THR A 229 -12.46 -29.64 27.60
CA THR A 229 -13.52 -30.63 27.34
C THR A 229 -13.11 -32.04 27.74
N GLY A 230 -11.85 -32.41 27.49
CA GLY A 230 -11.28 -33.69 27.89
C GLY A 230 -11.21 -33.87 29.40
N ASP A 231 -10.69 -32.86 30.10
CA ASP A 231 -10.55 -32.85 31.56
C ASP A 231 -11.93 -32.84 32.23
N ALA A 232 -12.87 -32.03 31.74
CA ALA A 232 -14.26 -32.01 32.20
C ALA A 232 -14.93 -33.39 32.06
N ALA A 233 -14.77 -34.05 30.92
CA ALA A 233 -15.34 -35.38 30.71
C ALA A 233 -14.76 -36.42 31.66
N HIS A 234 -13.47 -36.32 32.02
CA HIS A 234 -12.83 -37.22 32.97
C HIS A 234 -13.31 -36.97 34.41
N GLU A 235 -13.27 -35.71 34.85
CA GLU A 235 -13.67 -35.27 36.19
C GLU A 235 -15.15 -35.54 36.49
N LEU A 236 -16.03 -35.53 35.49
CA LEU A 236 -17.44 -35.88 35.67
C LEU A 236 -17.69 -37.40 35.68
N ARG A 237 -16.91 -38.19 34.93
CA ARG A 237 -17.12 -39.64 34.81
C ARG A 237 -16.81 -40.38 36.11
N SER A 238 -15.77 -39.98 36.82
CA SER A 238 -15.35 -40.61 38.09
C SER A 238 -16.44 -40.57 39.18
N PRO A 239 -16.95 -39.39 39.61
CA PRO A 239 -18.01 -39.31 40.60
C PRO A 239 -19.31 -39.97 40.10
N LEU A 240 -19.66 -39.83 38.82
CA LEU A 240 -20.83 -40.51 38.26
C LEU A 240 -20.75 -42.04 38.37
N THR A 241 -19.56 -42.61 38.16
CA THR A 241 -19.32 -44.06 38.32
C THR A 241 -19.47 -44.46 39.78
N ALA A 242 -18.89 -43.69 40.71
CA ALA A 242 -19.00 -43.94 42.14
C ALA A 242 -20.46 -43.89 42.64
N ILE A 243 -21.22 -42.86 42.25
CA ILE A 243 -22.65 -42.74 42.56
C ILE A 243 -23.40 -43.99 42.08
N LYS A 244 -23.16 -44.41 40.82
CA LYS A 244 -23.82 -45.58 40.24
C LYS A 244 -23.48 -46.86 41.01
N THR A 245 -22.22 -47.04 41.43
CA THR A 245 -21.78 -48.18 42.24
C THR A 245 -22.46 -48.19 43.61
N HIS A 246 -22.47 -47.06 44.32
CA HIS A 246 -23.12 -46.96 45.63
C HIS A 246 -24.63 -47.21 45.56
N LEU A 247 -25.31 -46.71 44.51
CA LEU A 247 -26.71 -47.02 44.26
C LEU A 247 -26.95 -48.52 43.96
N GLN A 248 -26.02 -49.19 43.27
CA GLN A 248 -26.11 -50.64 43.05
C GLN A 248 -25.95 -51.43 44.34
N VAL A 249 -25.01 -51.05 45.21
CA VAL A 249 -24.81 -51.68 46.53
C VAL A 249 -26.02 -51.45 47.43
N ALA A 250 -26.58 -50.23 47.44
CA ALA A 250 -27.79 -49.91 48.19
C ALA A 250 -28.99 -50.78 47.77
N ARG A 251 -29.07 -51.17 46.49
CA ARG A 251 -30.12 -52.08 45.99
C ARG A 251 -29.94 -53.54 46.41
N MET A 252 -28.73 -53.95 46.79
CA MET A 252 -28.38 -55.33 47.16
C MET A 252 -28.26 -55.52 48.68
N THR A 253 -28.42 -54.46 49.47
CA THR A 253 -28.23 -54.46 50.92
C THR A 253 -29.46 -53.93 51.66
N GLU A 254 -29.55 -54.20 52.96
CA GLU A 254 -30.67 -53.78 53.82
C GLU A 254 -30.16 -53.12 55.11
N GLY A 255 -31.04 -52.39 55.79
CA GLY A 255 -30.73 -51.70 57.06
C GLY A 255 -29.58 -50.70 56.92
N ALA A 256 -28.71 -50.66 57.94
CA ALA A 256 -27.63 -49.68 58.03
C ALA A 256 -26.66 -49.68 56.83
N ALA A 257 -26.41 -50.82 56.19
CA ALA A 257 -25.53 -50.92 55.03
C ALA A 257 -26.13 -50.26 53.77
N ARG A 258 -27.45 -50.32 53.63
CA ARG A 258 -28.18 -49.61 52.57
C ARG A 258 -28.12 -48.11 52.79
N ASP A 259 -28.41 -47.66 54.00
CA ASP A 259 -28.42 -46.23 54.35
C ASP A 259 -27.03 -45.61 54.18
N GLN A 260 -25.96 -46.33 54.57
CA GLN A 260 -24.58 -45.91 54.31
C GLN A 260 -24.29 -45.80 52.81
N SER A 261 -24.75 -46.76 52.00
CA SER A 261 -24.55 -46.71 50.55
C SER A 261 -25.31 -45.56 49.88
N LEU A 262 -26.52 -45.23 50.36
CA LEU A 262 -27.27 -44.06 49.91
C LEU A 262 -26.56 -42.75 50.29
N ALA A 263 -26.05 -42.64 51.51
CA ALA A 263 -25.29 -41.46 51.94
C ALA A 263 -24.03 -41.23 51.09
N HIS A 264 -23.30 -42.29 50.73
CA HIS A 264 -22.15 -42.18 49.82
C HIS A 264 -22.56 -41.78 48.38
N ALA A 265 -23.75 -42.19 47.92
CA ALA A 265 -24.27 -41.75 46.63
C ALA A 265 -24.66 -40.25 46.65
N GLU A 266 -25.24 -39.77 47.75
CA GLU A 266 -25.54 -38.34 47.96
C GLU A 266 -24.26 -37.50 48.00
N GLU A 267 -23.25 -37.93 48.76
CA GLU A 267 -21.94 -37.26 48.81
C GLU A 267 -21.26 -37.21 47.42
N GLY A 268 -21.39 -38.29 46.64
CA GLY A 268 -20.93 -38.32 45.26
C GLY A 268 -21.66 -37.31 44.37
N ALA A 269 -22.97 -37.14 44.54
CA ALA A 269 -23.78 -36.18 43.80
C ALA A 269 -23.41 -34.73 44.15
N ASP A 270 -23.20 -34.43 45.43
CA ASP A 270 -22.72 -33.13 45.90
C ASP A 270 -21.35 -32.79 45.32
N ARG A 271 -20.44 -33.78 45.27
CA ARG A 271 -19.13 -33.61 44.64
C ARG A 271 -19.26 -33.29 43.15
N LEU A 272 -20.11 -34.02 42.43
CA LEU A 272 -20.35 -33.77 41.01
C LEU A 272 -20.94 -32.38 40.76
N HIS A 273 -21.87 -31.92 41.60
CA HIS A 273 -22.43 -30.58 41.53
C HIS A 273 -21.34 -29.49 41.71
N ARG A 274 -20.46 -29.65 42.71
CA ARG A 274 -19.33 -28.73 42.92
C ARG A 274 -18.37 -28.68 41.72
N THR A 275 -18.03 -29.84 41.14
CA THR A 275 -17.19 -29.90 39.94
C THR A 275 -17.85 -29.19 38.76
N LEU A 276 -19.18 -29.34 38.57
CA LEU A 276 -19.92 -28.65 37.53
C LEU A 276 -19.87 -27.12 37.69
N GLU A 277 -20.08 -26.62 38.92
CA GLU A 277 -19.94 -25.18 39.20
C GLU A 277 -18.54 -24.66 38.88
N GLN A 278 -17.50 -25.41 39.23
CA GLN A 278 -16.11 -25.05 38.94
C GLN A 278 -15.83 -24.98 37.43
N LEU A 279 -16.35 -25.95 36.66
CA LEU A 279 -16.22 -25.95 35.20
C LEU A 279 -16.97 -24.79 34.55
N LEU A 280 -18.18 -24.46 35.03
CA LEU A 280 -18.94 -23.31 34.55
C LEU A 280 -18.25 -21.98 34.86
N LEU A 281 -17.65 -21.87 36.05
CA LEU A 281 -16.84 -20.71 36.42
C LEU A 281 -15.61 -20.57 35.51
N LEU A 282 -14.88 -21.66 35.28
CA LEU A 282 -13.71 -21.67 34.41
C LEU A 282 -14.07 -21.28 32.98
N ALA A 283 -15.14 -21.86 32.41
CA ALA A 283 -15.63 -21.52 31.08
C ALA A 283 -16.02 -20.04 30.97
N ARG A 284 -16.60 -19.47 32.03
CA ARG A 284 -16.96 -18.04 32.09
C ARG A 284 -15.72 -17.13 32.19
N VAL A 285 -14.63 -17.57 32.84
CA VAL A 285 -13.36 -16.84 32.88
C VAL A 285 -12.64 -16.89 31.53
N GLU A 286 -12.65 -18.04 30.85
CA GLU A 286 -11.99 -18.23 29.56
C GLU A 286 -12.74 -17.59 28.39
N GLY A 287 -14.06 -17.58 28.41
CA GLY A 287 -14.87 -16.86 27.45
C GLY A 287 -14.84 -15.38 27.75
N ASN A 288 -14.07 -14.59 26.98
CA ASN A 288 -13.93 -13.12 27.07
C ASN A 288 -15.14 -12.45 27.73
N LEU A 289 -15.08 -12.27 29.04
CA LEU A 289 -16.04 -11.45 29.75
C LEU A 289 -15.91 -10.04 29.21
N SER A 290 -17.02 -9.44 28.83
CA SER A 290 -17.08 -7.98 28.78
C SER A 290 -16.85 -7.54 30.22
N PHE A 291 -15.66 -7.02 30.51
CA PHE A 291 -15.30 -6.50 31.84
C PHE A 291 -16.16 -5.28 32.24
N ASP A 292 -17.11 -4.88 31.40
CA ASP A 292 -17.97 -3.71 31.52
C ASP A 292 -19.21 -3.95 32.41
N ASP A 293 -19.65 -5.20 32.60
CA ASP A 293 -20.93 -5.52 33.29
C ASP A 293 -20.90 -5.41 34.83
N GLY A 294 -19.90 -4.76 35.44
CA GLY A 294 -19.86 -4.66 36.92
C GLY A 294 -18.67 -3.94 37.55
N LEU A 295 -18.10 -2.92 36.89
CA LEU A 295 -16.90 -2.17 37.34
C LEU A 295 -17.07 -1.35 38.64
N HIS A 296 -18.14 -1.56 39.41
CA HIS A 296 -18.50 -0.72 40.55
C HIS A 296 -18.88 -1.55 41.79
N SER A 297 -18.06 -2.54 42.17
CA SER A 297 -18.19 -3.19 43.48
C SER A 297 -17.09 -2.71 44.42
N THR A 298 -17.44 -2.54 45.70
CA THR A 298 -16.45 -2.20 46.73
C THR A 298 -15.76 -3.46 47.24
N ALA A 299 -14.53 -3.31 47.76
CA ALA A 299 -13.80 -4.43 48.34
C ALA A 299 -14.55 -5.10 49.51
N GLU A 300 -15.29 -4.31 50.29
CA GLU A 300 -16.12 -4.80 51.38
C GLU A 300 -17.30 -5.64 50.85
N GLU A 301 -17.97 -5.18 49.80
CA GLU A 301 -19.10 -5.88 49.20
C GLU A 301 -18.67 -7.27 48.67
N VAL A 302 -17.54 -7.33 47.96
CA VAL A 302 -16.94 -8.59 47.51
C VAL A 302 -16.65 -9.53 48.70
N ALA A 303 -16.05 -9.02 49.78
CA ALA A 303 -15.74 -9.81 50.96
C ALA A 303 -17.02 -10.40 51.61
N ARG A 304 -18.07 -9.58 51.75
CA ARG A 304 -19.33 -9.99 52.36
C ARG A 304 -20.09 -11.00 51.52
N LEU A 305 -20.16 -10.79 50.20
CA LEU A 305 -20.76 -11.75 49.27
C LEU A 305 -20.02 -13.08 49.28
N ALA A 306 -18.68 -13.06 49.28
CA ALA A 306 -17.88 -14.29 49.34
C ALA A 306 -18.08 -15.07 50.66
N ILE A 307 -18.23 -14.38 51.79
CA ILE A 307 -18.58 -15.03 53.08
C ILE A 307 -19.99 -15.61 53.02
N GLN A 308 -20.95 -14.93 52.40
CA GLN A 308 -22.31 -15.43 52.26
C GLN A 308 -22.37 -16.69 51.39
N ASP A 309 -21.59 -16.73 50.30
CA ASP A 309 -21.55 -17.85 49.35
C ASP A 309 -20.66 -19.01 49.78
N ALA A 310 -19.76 -18.82 50.76
CA ALA A 310 -18.91 -19.89 51.29
C ALA A 310 -19.78 -20.98 51.95
N ASN A 311 -19.70 -22.19 51.40
CA ASN A 311 -20.77 -23.18 51.51
C ASN A 311 -20.53 -24.08 52.73
N ALA A 312 -21.01 -23.68 53.91
CA ALA A 312 -21.00 -24.55 55.09
C ALA A 312 -22.02 -24.21 56.20
N GLY A 313 -22.92 -23.23 56.04
CA GLY A 313 -23.84 -22.83 57.13
C GLY A 313 -23.13 -22.33 58.39
N ASP A 314 -21.82 -22.06 58.30
CA ASP A 314 -20.92 -21.77 59.40
C ASP A 314 -20.20 -20.43 59.17
N ASN A 315 -20.89 -19.45 58.59
CA ASN A 315 -20.39 -18.08 58.39
C ASN A 315 -19.91 -17.46 59.72
N ARG A 316 -20.30 -18.04 60.86
CA ARG A 316 -19.85 -17.70 62.21
C ARG A 316 -18.39 -18.08 62.51
N ARG A 317 -17.77 -18.92 61.68
CA ARG A 317 -16.35 -19.29 61.76
C ARG A 317 -15.43 -18.42 60.93
N ILE A 318 -15.95 -17.43 60.20
CA ILE A 318 -15.13 -16.48 59.46
C ILE A 318 -15.12 -15.14 60.19
N ASP A 319 -13.94 -14.72 60.64
CA ASP A 319 -13.72 -13.38 61.20
C ASP A 319 -13.30 -12.43 60.08
N LEU A 320 -14.18 -11.48 59.75
CA LEU A 320 -13.93 -10.43 58.77
C LEU A 320 -13.24 -9.23 59.42
N ILE A 321 -12.00 -8.95 58.99
CA ILE A 321 -11.17 -7.84 59.48
C ILE A 321 -11.10 -6.77 58.38
N LEU A 322 -11.76 -5.64 58.63
CA LEU A 322 -11.78 -4.47 57.75
C LEU A 322 -11.03 -3.32 58.42
N PRO A 323 -10.15 -2.59 57.72
CA PRO A 323 -9.55 -1.36 58.22
C PRO A 323 -10.59 -0.24 58.30
N ASP A 324 -10.51 0.60 59.34
CA ASP A 324 -11.44 1.72 59.58
C ASP A 324 -11.47 2.73 58.43
N ASN A 325 -10.43 2.78 57.60
CA ASN A 325 -10.25 3.67 56.46
C ASN A 325 -10.23 2.93 55.11
N LEU A 326 -11.00 1.85 54.98
CA LEU A 326 -11.09 1.13 53.71
C LEU A 326 -11.52 2.10 52.59
N SER A 327 -10.62 2.33 51.64
CA SER A 327 -10.86 3.25 50.53
C SER A 327 -12.07 2.78 49.72
N ALA A 328 -12.97 3.70 49.35
CA ALA A 328 -14.10 3.43 48.45
C ALA A 328 -13.65 3.16 47.00
N THR A 329 -12.35 2.91 46.79
CA THR A 329 -11.78 2.60 45.47
C THR A 329 -12.47 1.33 44.95
N PRO A 330 -13.09 1.40 43.75
CA PRO A 330 -13.79 0.25 43.18
C PRO A 330 -12.78 -0.86 42.86
N VAL A 331 -13.23 -2.10 43.03
CA VAL A 331 -12.47 -3.25 42.52
C VAL A 331 -12.71 -3.31 41.02
N GLU A 332 -11.67 -3.04 40.21
CA GLU A 332 -11.73 -3.10 38.74
C GLU A 332 -11.77 -4.54 38.21
N MET A 333 -12.72 -5.33 38.71
CA MET A 333 -12.96 -6.69 38.27
C MET A 333 -14.46 -7.02 38.38
N PRO A 334 -15.00 -7.90 37.53
CA PRO A 334 -16.39 -8.35 37.65
C PRO A 334 -16.64 -8.96 39.02
N VAL A 335 -17.62 -8.43 39.75
CA VAL A 335 -17.96 -8.83 41.13
C VAL A 335 -18.11 -10.35 41.27
N GLY A 336 -18.76 -11.01 40.30
CA GLY A 336 -18.97 -12.46 40.33
C GLY A 336 -17.67 -13.27 40.30
N LEU A 337 -16.63 -12.80 39.60
CA LEU A 337 -15.32 -13.47 39.59
C LEU A 337 -14.56 -13.22 40.90
N ALA A 338 -14.65 -12.01 41.44
CA ALA A 338 -14.02 -11.64 42.70
C ALA A 338 -14.57 -12.49 43.85
N VAL A 339 -15.91 -12.57 43.92
CA VAL A 339 -16.65 -13.38 44.88
C VAL A 339 -16.29 -14.86 44.72
N ALA A 340 -16.30 -15.39 43.49
CA ALA A 340 -15.99 -16.80 43.25
C ALA A 340 -14.54 -17.18 43.61
N ALA A 341 -13.57 -16.31 43.31
CA ALA A 341 -12.17 -16.53 43.68
C ALA A 341 -11.98 -16.53 45.20
N LEU A 342 -12.58 -15.55 45.89
CA LEU A 342 -12.48 -15.43 47.34
C LEU A 342 -13.24 -16.56 48.06
N ARG A 343 -14.43 -16.94 47.56
CA ARG A 343 -15.18 -18.13 48.01
C ARG A 343 -14.33 -19.38 47.94
N ASN A 344 -13.60 -19.60 46.85
CA ASN A 344 -12.75 -20.78 46.69
C ASN A 344 -11.64 -20.84 47.75
N LEU A 345 -11.03 -19.70 48.09
CA LEU A 345 -10.04 -19.62 49.17
C LEU A 345 -10.66 -19.87 50.55
N LEU A 346 -11.84 -19.28 50.82
CA LEU A 346 -12.56 -19.46 52.09
C LEU A 346 -13.01 -20.91 52.28
N ASP A 347 -13.58 -21.53 51.25
CA ASP A 347 -13.98 -22.94 51.26
C ASP A 347 -12.79 -23.86 51.51
N ASN A 348 -11.61 -23.51 50.98
CA ASN A 348 -10.38 -24.26 51.23
C ASN A 348 -9.92 -24.09 52.68
N ALA A 349 -9.89 -22.85 53.17
CA ALA A 349 -9.50 -22.54 54.55
C ALA A 349 -10.41 -23.20 55.59
N LEU A 350 -11.73 -23.19 55.37
CA LEU A 350 -12.72 -23.84 56.24
C LEU A 350 -12.58 -25.36 56.28
N ARG A 351 -12.20 -25.99 55.14
CA ARG A 351 -11.98 -27.44 55.06
C ARG A 351 -10.74 -27.89 55.84
N HIS A 352 -9.69 -27.08 55.83
CA HIS A 352 -8.40 -27.43 56.46
C HIS A 352 -8.28 -26.94 57.92
N THR A 353 -9.12 -26.00 58.34
CA THR A 353 -9.12 -25.47 59.72
C THR A 353 -10.00 -26.33 60.65
N PRO A 354 -9.50 -26.75 61.82
CA PRO A 354 -10.29 -27.44 62.85
C PRO A 354 -11.59 -26.70 63.21
N ALA A 355 -12.66 -27.45 63.53
CA ALA A 355 -14.01 -26.91 63.76
C ALA A 355 -14.10 -25.87 64.89
N ASP A 356 -13.20 -25.93 65.87
CA ASP A 356 -13.11 -25.02 67.01
C ASP A 356 -12.33 -23.72 66.71
N THR A 357 -11.68 -23.64 65.55
CA THR A 357 -10.83 -22.52 65.17
C THR A 357 -11.48 -21.72 64.03
N ARG A 358 -11.36 -20.39 64.12
CA ARG A 358 -11.91 -19.45 63.12
C ARG A 358 -10.90 -19.19 62.00
N VAL A 359 -11.42 -18.91 60.81
CA VAL A 359 -10.69 -18.47 59.63
C VAL A 359 -10.73 -16.95 59.58
N GLU A 360 -9.61 -16.28 59.34
CA GLU A 360 -9.56 -14.82 59.24
C GLU A 360 -9.59 -14.39 57.77
N LEU A 361 -10.52 -13.50 57.41
CA LEU A 361 -10.49 -12.78 56.14
C LEU A 361 -10.15 -11.31 56.41
N SER A 362 -8.96 -10.88 55.99
CA SER A 362 -8.52 -9.50 56.10
C SER A 362 -8.48 -8.82 54.75
N VAL A 363 -9.01 -7.59 54.69
CA VAL A 363 -8.92 -6.72 53.51
C VAL A 363 -7.89 -5.64 53.80
N LEU A 364 -6.87 -5.50 52.95
CA LEU A 364 -5.81 -4.52 53.11
C LEU A 364 -5.79 -3.61 51.88
N THR A 365 -5.63 -2.31 52.10
CA THR A 365 -5.45 -1.34 51.03
C THR A 365 -3.97 -0.99 50.89
N ALA A 366 -3.42 -1.18 49.70
CA ALA A 366 -2.13 -0.64 49.28
C ALA A 366 -2.35 0.56 48.36
N THR A 367 -1.30 1.32 48.02
CA THR A 367 -1.40 2.55 47.23
C THR A 367 -2.15 2.38 45.90
N ASP A 368 -1.99 1.24 45.21
CA ASP A 368 -2.62 1.00 43.90
C ASP A 368 -3.48 -0.28 43.85
N ASN A 369 -3.58 -1.05 44.94
CA ASN A 369 -4.23 -2.36 44.93
C ASN A 369 -5.02 -2.65 46.22
N VAL A 370 -6.10 -3.41 46.10
CA VAL A 370 -6.78 -4.05 47.23
C VAL A 370 -6.26 -5.48 47.37
N VAL A 371 -5.92 -5.88 48.59
CA VAL A 371 -5.43 -7.23 48.91
C VAL A 371 -6.41 -7.92 49.85
N PHE A 372 -6.98 -9.03 49.38
CA PHE A 372 -7.72 -9.97 50.22
C PHE A 372 -6.75 -11.04 50.75
N ARG A 373 -6.71 -11.23 52.07
CA ARG A 373 -5.88 -12.24 52.72
C ARG A 373 -6.76 -13.15 53.56
N VAL A 374 -6.81 -14.43 53.17
CA VAL A 374 -7.43 -15.51 53.93
C VAL A 374 -6.35 -16.22 54.74
N ARG A 375 -6.55 -16.37 56.04
CA ARG A 375 -5.66 -17.11 56.94
C ARG A 375 -6.42 -18.29 57.53
N ASP A 376 -5.90 -19.49 57.26
CA ASP A 376 -6.34 -20.73 57.87
C ASP A 376 -5.41 -21.14 59.04
N HIS A 377 -5.88 -22.07 59.86
CA HIS A 377 -5.13 -22.63 60.98
C HIS A 377 -5.03 -24.17 60.87
N GLY A 378 -4.93 -24.68 59.64
CA GLY A 378 -4.78 -26.10 59.37
C GLY A 378 -3.40 -26.64 59.76
N LYS A 379 -3.29 -27.97 59.88
CA LYS A 379 -2.00 -28.65 59.95
C LYS A 379 -1.47 -28.82 58.53
N GLN A 380 -0.25 -28.35 58.26
CA GLN A 380 0.46 -28.49 56.98
C GLN A 380 0.69 -29.95 56.59
#